data_AF-A0A1X1UBR9-F1
#
_entry.id   AF-A0A1X1UBR9-F1
#
_cell.length_a   1.000
_cell.length_b   1.000
_cell.length_c   1.000
_cell.angle_alpha   90.00
_cell.angle_beta   90.00
_cell.angle_gamma   90.00
#
_symmetry.space_group_name_H-M   'P 1'
#
loop_
_entity.id
_entity.type
_entity.pdbx_description
1 polymer ?
#
loop_
_entity_poly.entity_id
_entity_poly.type
_entity_poly.pdbx_seq_one_letter_code
_entity_poly.pdbx_strand_id
1 'polypeptide(L)'
;MPISTRPAIVRAACVACVVAALGLALNGAMDLYLTGFPDGHLTDYDKAAHTPKQILLWAEFGLAVLFLILALLPMGARTRAIGLLGALIALVAAAIVQLVCIPWYFVTHLGLDNGIGG
;
A
#
# COMPACT_ATOMS: atom_id res chain seq x y z
N MET A 1 -34.51 18.18 -3.00
CA MET A 1 -33.53 17.98 -4.09
C MET A 1 -33.05 16.54 -4.02
N PRO A 2 -33.20 15.70 -5.06
CA PRO A 2 -32.71 14.33 -4.99
C PRO A 2 -31.17 14.36 -4.96
N ILE A 3 -30.59 13.86 -3.87
CA ILE A 3 -29.16 13.61 -3.78
C ILE A 3 -28.84 12.57 -4.85
N SER A 4 -28.08 12.94 -5.87
CA SER A 4 -27.57 11.97 -6.84
C SER A 4 -26.70 10.97 -6.08
N THR A 5 -27.12 9.71 -6.00
CA THR A 5 -26.47 8.65 -5.22
C THR A 5 -25.14 8.20 -5.81
N ARG A 6 -25.00 8.30 -7.15
CA ARG A 6 -23.79 7.89 -7.89
C ARG A 6 -22.50 8.64 -7.48
N PRO A 7 -22.45 9.99 -7.43
CA PRO A 7 -21.25 10.70 -6.98
C PRO A 7 -20.91 10.46 -5.51
N ALA A 8 -21.91 10.15 -4.66
CA ALA A 8 -21.68 9.82 -3.26
C ALA A 8 -21.01 8.44 -3.12
N ILE A 9 -21.46 7.44 -3.88
CA ILE A 9 -20.86 6.09 -3.88
C ILE A 9 -19.38 6.14 -4.32
N VAL A 10 -19.07 6.87 -5.39
CA VAL A 10 -17.67 6.98 -5.88
C VAL A 10 -16.79 7.67 -4.83
N ARG A 11 -17.30 8.67 -4.11
CA ARG A 11 -16.57 9.32 -3.02
C ARG A 11 -16.33 8.38 -1.85
N ALA A 12 -17.34 7.61 -1.44
CA ALA A 12 -17.20 6.61 -0.40
C ALA A 12 -16.16 5.54 -0.78
N ALA A 13 -16.16 5.10 -2.04
CA ALA A 13 -15.14 4.18 -2.56
C ALA A 13 -13.73 4.79 -2.50
N CYS A 14 -13.55 6.06 -2.88
CA CYS A 14 -12.27 6.75 -2.72
C CYS A 14 -11.81 6.76 -1.25
N VAL A 15 -12.71 7.08 -0.31
CA VAL A 15 -12.38 7.10 1.13
C VAL A 15 -11.99 5.71 1.63
N ALA A 16 -12.70 4.66 1.21
CA ALA A 16 -12.30 3.28 1.54
C ALA A 16 -10.90 2.94 1.01
N CYS A 17 -10.55 3.42 -0.19
CA CYS A 17 -9.21 3.25 -0.75
C CYS A 17 -8.14 4.03 0.00
N VAL A 18 -8.45 5.22 0.56
CA VAL A 18 -7.54 5.94 1.47
C VAL A 18 -7.21 5.07 2.67
N VAL A 19 -8.24 4.50 3.32
CA VAL A 19 -8.06 3.63 4.50
C VAL A 19 -7.23 2.40 4.14
N ALA A 20 -7.51 1.76 3.00
CA ALA A 20 -6.74 0.62 2.54
C ALA A 20 -5.26 0.95 2.27
N ALA A 21 -4.99 2.07 1.58
CA ALA A 21 -3.63 2.52 1.30
C ALA A 21 -2.85 2.87 2.57
N LEU A 22 -3.49 3.56 3.52
CA LEU A 22 -2.87 3.87 4.81
C LEU A 22 -2.66 2.61 5.68
N GLY A 23 -3.59 1.65 5.63
CA GLY A 23 -3.43 0.38 6.32
C GLY A 23 -2.24 -0.43 5.79
N LEU A 24 -2.06 -0.44 4.47
CA LEU A 24 -0.91 -1.08 3.82
C LEU A 24 0.41 -0.36 4.17
N ALA A 25 0.40 0.97 4.14
CA ALA A 25 1.56 1.77 4.52
C ALA A 25 1.91 1.58 6.00
N LEU A 26 0.92 1.49 6.88
CA LEU A 26 1.13 1.20 8.30
C LEU A 26 1.74 -0.20 8.47
N ASN A 27 1.26 -1.21 7.74
CA ASN A 27 1.85 -2.54 7.76
C ASN A 27 3.33 -2.50 7.32
N GLY A 28 3.63 -1.83 6.21
CA GLY A 28 5.01 -1.64 5.75
C GLY A 28 5.88 -0.86 6.74
N ALA A 29 5.32 0.14 7.43
CA ALA A 29 6.00 0.89 8.48
C ALA A 29 6.34 0.00 9.68
N MET A 30 5.40 -0.82 10.14
CA MET A 30 5.65 -1.75 11.24
C MET A 30 6.73 -2.75 10.86
N ASP A 31 6.67 -3.31 9.65
CA ASP A 31 7.70 -4.19 9.12
C ASP A 31 9.09 -3.55 9.11
N LEU A 32 9.21 -2.25 8.79
CA LEU A 32 10.49 -1.52 8.67
C LEU A 32 11.03 -0.96 9.99
N TYR A 33 10.15 -0.47 10.86
CA TYR A 33 10.54 0.22 12.09
C TYR A 33 10.56 -0.70 13.32
N LEU A 34 9.90 -1.85 13.24
CA LEU A 34 9.98 -2.89 14.27
C LEU A 34 10.92 -4.04 13.87
N THR A 35 11.61 -3.93 12.73
CA THR A 35 12.61 -4.93 12.32
C THR A 35 13.71 -5.03 13.37
N GLY A 36 14.02 -6.26 13.80
CA GLY A 36 15.03 -6.53 14.81
C GLY A 36 14.66 -6.04 16.22
N PHE A 37 13.42 -5.62 16.48
CA PHE A 37 13.00 -5.38 17.87
C PHE A 37 12.76 -6.71 18.60
N PRO A 38 13.19 -6.89 19.87
CA PRO A 38 13.85 -5.92 20.75
C PRO A 38 15.39 -6.00 20.80
N ASP A 39 16.00 -7.05 20.27
CA ASP A 39 17.42 -7.38 20.46
C ASP A 39 18.37 -6.69 19.45
N GLY A 40 17.82 -6.03 18.45
CA GLY A 40 18.51 -5.36 17.36
C GLY A 40 18.99 -6.31 16.25
N HIS A 41 18.59 -7.58 16.25
CA HIS A 41 19.09 -8.54 15.28
C HIS A 41 18.43 -8.36 13.91
N LEU A 42 19.24 -8.13 12.87
CA LEU A 42 18.78 -7.96 11.49
C LEU A 42 19.20 -9.13 10.62
N THR A 43 18.22 -9.82 10.05
CA THR A 43 18.44 -10.95 9.13
C THR A 43 18.94 -10.45 7.77
N ASP A 44 19.40 -11.37 6.92
CA ASP A 44 19.81 -11.03 5.56
C ASP A 44 18.62 -10.65 4.69
N TYR A 45 17.44 -11.26 4.93
CA TYR A 45 16.19 -10.82 4.36
C TYR A 45 15.89 -9.35 4.72
N ASP A 46 16.02 -8.98 5.99
CA ASP A 46 15.67 -7.63 6.46
C ASP A 46 16.50 -6.55 5.77
N LYS A 47 17.81 -6.79 5.64
CA LYS A 47 18.73 -5.88 4.94
C LYS A 47 18.39 -5.77 3.46
N ALA A 48 18.09 -6.89 2.80
CA ALA A 48 17.79 -6.92 1.37
C ALA A 48 16.41 -6.31 1.04
N ALA A 49 15.41 -6.55 1.90
CA ALA A 49 14.04 -6.10 1.70
C ALA A 49 13.80 -4.64 2.17
N HIS A 50 14.73 -4.03 2.89
CA HIS A 50 14.57 -2.68 3.45
C HIS A 50 14.23 -1.63 2.38
N THR A 51 15.08 -1.47 1.36
CA THR A 51 14.87 -0.48 0.30
C THR A 51 13.57 -0.69 -0.48
N PRO A 52 13.23 -1.90 -1.00
CA PRO A 52 11.99 -2.08 -1.73
C PRO A 52 10.74 -1.84 -0.86
N LYS A 53 10.75 -2.27 0.42
CA LYS A 53 9.66 -1.98 1.36
C LYS A 53 9.52 -0.47 1.63
N GLN A 54 10.64 0.25 1.75
CA GLN A 54 10.61 1.71 1.96
C GLN A 54 10.06 2.46 0.73
N ILE A 55 10.38 2.01 -0.49
CA ILE A 55 9.80 2.58 -1.71
C ILE A 55 8.28 2.35 -1.74
N LEU A 56 7.81 1.15 -1.40
CA LEU A 56 6.38 0.84 -1.35
C LEU A 56 5.64 1.67 -0.29
N LEU A 57 6.21 1.84 0.90
CA LEU A 57 5.67 2.71 1.95
C LEU A 57 5.35 4.11 1.41
N TRP A 58 6.31 4.74 0.73
CA TRP A 58 6.13 6.07 0.15
C TRP A 58 5.14 6.08 -1.01
N ALA A 59 5.13 5.02 -1.84
CA ALA A 59 4.16 4.87 -2.92
C ALA A 59 2.72 4.74 -2.39
N GLU A 60 2.52 3.96 -1.33
CA GLU A 60 1.23 3.75 -0.67
C GLU A 60 0.73 5.02 0.02
N PHE A 61 1.64 5.77 0.66
CA PHE A 61 1.31 7.09 1.18
C PHE A 61 0.89 8.06 0.06
N GLY A 62 1.60 8.05 -1.07
CA GLY A 62 1.23 8.81 -2.26
C GLY A 62 -0.14 8.42 -2.83
N LEU A 63 -0.46 7.12 -2.85
CA LEU A 63 -1.77 6.61 -3.25
C LEU A 63 -2.88 7.08 -2.29
N ALA A 64 -2.63 7.06 -0.99
CA ALA A 64 -3.58 7.58 0.00
C ALA A 64 -3.91 9.06 -0.27
N VAL A 65 -2.89 9.88 -0.54
CA VAL A 65 -3.07 11.29 -0.92
C VAL A 65 -3.86 11.42 -2.23
N LEU A 66 -3.55 10.59 -3.24
CA LEU A 66 -4.28 10.59 -4.50
C LEU A 66 -5.77 10.24 -4.33
N PHE A 67 -6.10 9.21 -3.54
CA PHE A 67 -7.49 8.87 -3.25
C PHE A 67 -8.21 9.96 -2.47
N LEU A 68 -7.51 10.64 -1.55
CA LEU A 68 -8.05 11.79 -0.82
C LEU A 68 -8.38 12.94 -1.79
N ILE A 69 -7.49 13.24 -2.73
CA ILE A 69 -7.71 14.23 -3.79
C ILE A 69 -8.94 13.86 -4.62
N LEU A 70 -9.06 12.60 -5.06
CA LEU A 70 -10.20 12.11 -5.82
C LEU A 70 -11.53 12.19 -5.04
N ALA A 71 -11.49 12.00 -3.73
CA ALA A 71 -12.66 12.08 -2.85
C ALA A 71 -13.14 13.53 -2.66
N LEU A 72 -12.21 14.43 -2.33
CA LEU A 72 -12.52 15.77 -1.83
C LEU A 72 -12.70 16.81 -2.94
N LEU A 73 -11.84 16.79 -3.98
CA LEU A 73 -11.86 17.86 -4.97
C LEU A 73 -13.10 17.80 -5.88
N PRO A 74 -13.61 18.97 -6.31
CA PRO A 74 -14.66 19.04 -7.32
C PRO A 74 -14.09 18.62 -8.67
N MET A 75 -14.46 17.42 -9.14
CA MET A 75 -14.03 16.85 -10.41
C MET A 75 -15.24 16.36 -11.20
N GLY A 76 -15.13 16.35 -12.54
CA GLY A 76 -16.10 15.69 -13.40
C GLY A 76 -16.19 14.19 -13.11
N ALA A 77 -17.40 13.61 -13.20
CA ALA A 77 -17.64 12.21 -12.85
C ALA A 77 -16.77 11.22 -13.65
N ARG A 78 -16.54 11.50 -14.94
CA ARG A 78 -15.71 10.67 -15.82
C ARG A 78 -14.24 10.68 -15.40
N THR A 79 -13.68 11.86 -15.15
CA THR A 79 -12.29 12.02 -14.70
C THR A 79 -12.06 11.32 -13.36
N ARG A 80 -13.00 11.47 -12.42
CA ARG A 80 -12.94 10.77 -11.13
C ARG A 80 -12.99 9.26 -11.28
N ALA A 81 -13.87 8.73 -12.14
CA ALA A 81 -13.99 7.30 -12.35
C ALA A 81 -12.71 6.69 -12.96
N ILE A 82 -12.13 7.34 -13.96
CA ILE A 82 -10.87 6.90 -14.58
C ILE A 82 -9.72 6.98 -13.57
N GLY A 83 -9.63 8.08 -12.81
CA GLY A 83 -8.63 8.25 -11.76
C GLY A 83 -8.75 7.20 -10.66
N LEU A 84 -9.97 6.92 -10.20
CA LEU A 84 -10.24 5.88 -9.20
C LEU A 84 -9.81 4.51 -9.72
N LEU A 85 -10.16 4.16 -10.97
CA LEU A 85 -9.80 2.87 -11.55
C LEU A 85 -8.27 2.71 -11.65
N GLY A 86 -7.57 3.72 -12.18
CA GLY A 86 -6.10 3.68 -12.28
C GLY A 86 -5.41 3.59 -10.93
N ALA A 87 -5.85 4.40 -9.96
CA ALA A 87 -5.32 4.37 -8.60
C ALA A 87 -5.61 3.04 -7.90
N LEU A 88 -6.79 2.44 -8.11
CA LEU A 88 -7.14 1.13 -7.56
C LEU A 88 -6.25 0.02 -8.11
N ILE A 89 -5.99 0.02 -9.42
CA ILE A 89 -5.05 -0.93 -10.04
C ILE A 89 -3.66 -0.80 -9.42
N ALA A 90 -3.18 0.44 -9.25
CA ALA A 90 -1.89 0.71 -8.62
C ALA A 90 -1.85 0.24 -7.15
N LEU A 91 -2.92 0.45 -6.38
CA LEU A 91 -3.03 -0.02 -5.00
C LEU A 91 -3.00 -1.55 -4.91
N VAL A 92 -3.74 -2.23 -5.78
CA VAL A 92 -3.74 -3.71 -5.84
C VAL A 92 -2.36 -4.23 -6.23
N ALA A 93 -1.70 -3.61 -7.20
CA ALA A 93 -0.33 -3.97 -7.57
C ALA A 93 0.66 -3.78 -6.41
N ALA A 94 0.58 -2.66 -5.69
CA ALA A 94 1.40 -2.41 -4.51
C ALA A 94 1.19 -3.49 -3.43
N ALA A 95 -0.08 -3.83 -3.14
CA ALA A 95 -0.41 -4.89 -2.19
C ALA A 95 0.16 -6.26 -2.61
N ILE A 96 0.07 -6.61 -3.89
CA ILE A 96 0.65 -7.87 -4.42
C ILE A 96 2.17 -7.86 -4.26
N VAL A 97 2.83 -6.75 -4.61
CA VAL A 97 4.29 -6.66 -4.51
C VAL A 97 4.73 -6.78 -3.05
N GLN A 98 4.07 -6.05 -2.15
CA GLN A 98 4.38 -6.03 -0.73
C GLN A 98 4.17 -7.39 -0.05
N LEU A 99 2.99 -7.99 -0.27
CA LEU A 99 2.56 -9.17 0.49
C LEU A 99 2.99 -10.50 -0.15
N VAL A 100 3.28 -10.50 -1.46
CA VAL A 100 3.56 -11.73 -2.21
C VAL A 100 4.94 -11.67 -2.86
N CYS A 101 5.20 -10.69 -3.73
CA CYS A 101 6.42 -10.70 -4.53
C CYS A 101 7.70 -10.54 -3.70
N ILE A 102 7.72 -9.62 -2.72
CA ILE A 102 8.90 -9.39 -1.87
C ILE A 102 9.21 -10.65 -1.03
N PRO A 103 8.28 -11.20 -0.23
CA PRO A 103 8.54 -12.43 0.52
C PRO A 103 8.94 -13.59 -0.39
N TRP A 104 8.23 -13.81 -1.49
CA TRP A 104 8.55 -14.90 -2.41
C TRP A 104 9.95 -14.74 -3.02
N TYR A 105 10.30 -13.54 -3.47
CA TYR A 105 11.58 -13.30 -4.14
C TYR A 105 12.76 -13.46 -3.17
N PHE A 106 12.70 -12.84 -2.01
CA PHE A 106 13.83 -12.87 -1.08
C PHE A 106 13.90 -14.17 -0.25
N VAL A 107 12.77 -14.68 0.23
CA VAL A 107 12.76 -15.89 1.08
C VAL A 107 12.77 -17.15 0.23
N THR A 108 11.83 -17.31 -0.70
CA THR A 108 11.68 -18.57 -1.46
C THR A 108 12.67 -18.67 -2.62
N HIS A 109 12.83 -17.62 -3.42
CA HIS A 109 13.67 -17.67 -4.61
C HIS A 109 15.16 -17.48 -4.31
N LEU A 110 15.51 -16.50 -3.46
CA LEU A 110 16.90 -16.27 -3.06
C LEU A 110 17.32 -17.06 -1.81
N GLY A 111 16.39 -17.64 -1.07
CA GLY A 111 16.71 -18.44 0.12
C GLY A 111 17.26 -17.62 1.29
N LEU A 112 16.96 -16.32 1.35
CA LEU A 112 17.45 -15.48 2.44
C LEU A 112 16.76 -15.86 3.74
N ASP A 113 17.58 -16.01 4.78
CA ASP A 113 17.09 -16.21 6.14
C ASP A 113 16.25 -15.02 6.57
N ASN A 114 15.05 -15.31 7.05
CA ASN A 114 14.06 -14.36 7.57
C ASN A 114 13.79 -14.58 9.07
N GLY A 115 14.61 -15.41 9.75
CA GLY A 115 14.51 -15.69 11.18
C GLY A 115 13.37 -16.65 11.56
N ILE A 116 12.62 -17.19 10.58
CA ILE A 116 11.54 -18.14 10.82
C ILE A 116 12.06 -19.56 10.61
N GLY A 117 12.21 -20.32 11.70
CA GLY A 117 12.54 -21.76 11.65
C GLY A 117 13.96 -22.14 12.06
N GLY A 118 14.70 -21.23 12.73
CA GLY A 118 15.96 -21.52 13.43
C GLY A 118 15.76 -21.99 14.87
#